data_AF-A0A1G1RQB4-F1
#
_entry.id   AF-A0A1G1RQB4-F1
#
_cell.length_a   1.000
_cell.length_b   1.000
_cell.length_c   1.000
_cell.angle_alpha   90.00
_cell.angle_beta   90.00
_cell.angle_gamma   90.00
#
_symmetry.space_group_name_H-M   'P 1'
#
loop_
_entity.id
_entity.type
_entity.pdbx_description
1 polymer ?
#
loop_
_entity_poly.entity_id
_entity_poly.type
_entity_poly.pdbx_seq_one_letter_code
_entity_poly.pdbx_strand_id
1 'polypeptide(L)'
;MYQPLPPNEFFKNQHLTLLLRDKIGKYAVLSLRDKFYSAEPEELRGLEIHSEQLSVPFYDLFQLNTQVIDLEFEQALFEIAPTHEVQVKGEIDVKGYAYTDIIMRFPRDSINREFVEQLRFDADQLAFINFVAKKYELSLQDICRFLDEDDMFNDRGELQEEIFQGRANLSFRQGKFRDDAKNRVLIKTNPDAQEQIYEEKIVEMQYYLEVPAIFQTMCNIHEYNFMLKNEPYIQMLKRFFSKGSVPDRVLDIFEKISLNYQLNDEVINVLIHYLHSNKDSSWTKSYIESIAADMIGKQVSSFEHTVDYVREKTIKFKQLQSGAKRNTQRKSKSQKPNIPMIGDIQPQEQISEEQWESIRRKIEKLDGI
;
A
#
# COMPACT_ATOMS: atom_id res chain seq x y z
N MET A 1 14.82 -16.20 -30.10
CA MET A 1 14.06 -17.41 -30.49
C MET A 1 12.88 -17.52 -29.55
N TYR A 2 11.68 -17.78 -30.05
CA TYR A 2 10.49 -17.96 -29.22
C TYR A 2 10.39 -19.41 -28.75
N GLN A 3 9.95 -19.62 -27.51
CA GLN A 3 9.69 -20.96 -26.99
C GLN A 3 8.45 -21.57 -27.67
N PRO A 4 8.45 -22.89 -27.93
CA PRO A 4 7.29 -23.57 -28.50
C PRO A 4 6.13 -23.59 -27.50
N LEU A 5 4.90 -23.65 -28.03
CA LEU A 5 3.69 -23.77 -27.22
C LEU A 5 3.69 -25.06 -26.39
N PRO A 6 3.19 -25.03 -25.14
CA PRO A 6 3.04 -26.22 -24.33
C PRO A 6 2.05 -27.21 -25.00
N PRO A 7 2.24 -28.53 -24.83
CA PRO A 7 1.43 -29.54 -25.54
C PRO A 7 -0.08 -29.37 -25.35
N ASN A 8 -0.52 -29.00 -24.14
CA ASN A 8 -1.94 -28.81 -23.83
C ASN A 8 -2.54 -27.65 -24.66
N GLU A 9 -1.83 -26.54 -24.79
CA GLU A 9 -2.28 -25.39 -25.57
C GLU A 9 -2.21 -25.67 -27.08
N PHE A 10 -1.17 -26.38 -27.53
CA PHE A 10 -1.01 -26.80 -28.91
C PHE A 10 -2.17 -27.70 -29.39
N PHE A 11 -2.54 -28.72 -28.59
CA PHE A 11 -3.64 -29.64 -28.93
C PHE A 11 -5.04 -29.07 -28.66
N LYS A 12 -5.16 -28.03 -27.82
CA LYS A 12 -6.41 -27.27 -27.64
C LYS A 12 -6.74 -26.42 -28.88
N ASN A 13 -5.72 -25.98 -29.63
CA ASN A 13 -5.94 -25.25 -30.87
C ASN A 13 -6.33 -26.20 -32.03
N GLN A 14 -7.59 -26.08 -32.48
CA GLN A 14 -8.17 -26.93 -33.52
C GLN A 14 -7.39 -26.83 -34.85
N HIS A 15 -6.92 -25.66 -35.22
CA HIS A 15 -6.23 -25.44 -36.51
C HIS A 15 -4.85 -26.11 -36.54
N LEU A 16 -4.08 -26.00 -35.46
CA LEU A 16 -2.76 -26.63 -35.35
C LEU A 16 -2.87 -28.16 -35.34
N THR A 17 -3.88 -28.69 -34.66
CA THR A 17 -4.15 -30.13 -34.61
C THR A 17 -4.55 -30.69 -35.98
N LEU A 18 -5.35 -29.95 -36.76
CA LEU A 18 -5.72 -30.33 -38.13
C LEU A 18 -4.52 -30.29 -39.08
N LEU A 19 -3.70 -29.24 -39.01
CA LEU A 19 -2.47 -29.14 -39.80
C LEU A 19 -1.50 -30.28 -39.48
N LEU A 20 -1.35 -30.63 -38.21
CA LEU A 20 -0.52 -31.75 -37.79
C LEU A 20 -1.11 -33.07 -38.34
N ARG A 21 -2.43 -33.27 -38.25
CA ARG A 21 -3.12 -34.46 -38.80
C ARG A 21 -2.88 -34.63 -40.30
N ASP A 22 -2.91 -33.56 -41.08
CA ASP A 22 -2.68 -33.63 -42.52
C ASP A 22 -1.23 -33.99 -42.87
N LYS A 23 -0.26 -33.66 -42.00
CA LYS A 23 1.16 -33.92 -42.23
C LYS A 23 1.64 -35.29 -41.77
N ILE A 24 1.19 -35.75 -40.61
CA ILE A 24 1.66 -37.01 -40.00
C ILE A 24 0.59 -38.10 -39.96
N GLY A 25 -0.64 -37.79 -40.34
CA GLY A 25 -1.76 -38.73 -40.36
C GLY A 25 -2.46 -38.88 -39.01
N LYS A 26 -3.71 -39.35 -39.06
CA LYS A 26 -4.60 -39.46 -37.89
C LYS A 26 -4.01 -40.28 -36.74
N TYR A 27 -3.42 -41.44 -37.04
CA TYR A 27 -2.92 -42.38 -36.02
C TYR A 27 -1.65 -41.86 -35.31
N ALA A 28 -0.79 -41.15 -36.02
CA ALA A 28 0.40 -40.54 -35.43
C ALA A 28 0.06 -39.38 -34.50
N VAL A 29 -0.93 -38.55 -34.86
CA VAL A 29 -1.43 -37.47 -33.97
C VAL A 29 -2.01 -38.05 -32.69
N LEU A 30 -2.81 -39.12 -32.77
CA LEU A 30 -3.38 -39.76 -31.59
C LEU A 30 -2.30 -40.35 -30.69
N SER A 31 -1.30 -41.04 -31.26
CA SER A 31 -0.16 -41.55 -30.48
C SER A 31 0.68 -40.45 -29.84
N LEU A 32 0.88 -39.32 -30.52
CA LEU A 32 1.58 -38.17 -29.93
C LEU A 32 0.77 -37.55 -28.81
N ARG A 33 -0.55 -37.40 -29.00
CA ARG A 33 -1.44 -36.92 -27.95
C ARG A 33 -1.35 -37.81 -26.72
N ASP A 34 -1.45 -39.12 -26.89
CA ASP A 34 -1.38 -40.06 -25.76
C ASP A 34 -0.01 -40.07 -25.07
N LYS A 35 1.07 -39.67 -25.74
CA LYS A 35 2.40 -39.51 -25.12
C LYS A 35 2.53 -38.21 -24.30
N PHE A 36 1.83 -37.15 -24.70
CA PHE A 36 1.89 -35.85 -24.03
C PHE A 36 0.80 -35.66 -22.97
N TYR A 37 -0.21 -36.53 -22.94
CA TYR A 37 -1.17 -36.61 -21.85
C TYR A 37 -0.78 -37.75 -20.92
N SER A 38 -0.52 -37.46 -19.66
CA SER A 38 -0.51 -38.48 -18.61
C SER A 38 -1.95 -38.95 -18.40
N ALA A 39 -2.22 -40.22 -18.66
CA ALA A 39 -3.50 -40.81 -18.30
C ALA A 39 -3.70 -40.67 -16.79
N GLU A 40 -4.85 -40.12 -16.41
CA GLU A 40 -5.28 -40.13 -15.02
C GLU A 40 -5.30 -41.58 -14.51
N PRO A 41 -4.65 -41.88 -13.37
CA PRO A 41 -4.64 -43.22 -12.79
C PRO A 41 -6.06 -43.80 -12.71
N GLU A 42 -6.24 -45.07 -13.10
CA GLU A 42 -7.55 -45.75 -13.05
C GLU A 42 -8.15 -45.74 -11.63
N GLU A 43 -7.33 -45.58 -10.60
CA GLU A 43 -7.69 -45.47 -9.20
C GLU A 43 -8.50 -44.19 -8.86
N LEU A 44 -8.41 -43.14 -9.68
CA LEU A 44 -9.17 -41.89 -9.50
C LEU A 44 -10.50 -41.89 -10.26
N ARG A 45 -10.66 -42.76 -11.28
CA ARG A 45 -11.89 -42.86 -12.07
C ARG A 45 -12.98 -43.60 -11.31
N GLY A 46 -13.72 -42.84 -10.50
CA GLY A 46 -14.85 -43.31 -9.69
C GLY A 46 -14.78 -42.91 -8.22
N LEU A 47 -13.66 -42.30 -7.78
CA LEU A 47 -13.48 -41.83 -6.41
C LEU A 47 -13.84 -40.35 -6.20
N GLU A 48 -14.17 -39.58 -7.23
CA GLU A 48 -14.51 -38.14 -7.10
C GLU A 48 -15.65 -37.86 -6.10
N ILE A 49 -16.52 -38.85 -5.83
CA ILE A 49 -17.62 -38.73 -4.85
C ILE A 49 -17.13 -38.94 -3.40
N HIS A 50 -15.96 -39.56 -3.21
CA HIS A 50 -15.40 -39.94 -1.90
C HIS A 50 -13.93 -39.55 -1.70
N SER A 51 -13.36 -38.70 -2.57
CA SER A 51 -11.99 -38.23 -2.43
C SER A 51 -11.94 -37.12 -1.39
N GLU A 52 -11.41 -37.42 -0.21
CA GLU A 52 -11.11 -36.42 0.82
C GLU A 52 -9.70 -35.87 0.59
N GLN A 53 -9.58 -34.54 0.63
CA GLN A 53 -8.32 -33.86 0.49
C GLN A 53 -7.51 -33.98 1.79
N LEU A 54 -6.58 -34.93 1.83
CA LEU A 54 -5.68 -35.17 2.97
C LEU A 54 -4.42 -34.29 2.94
N SER A 55 -4.38 -33.25 2.11
CA SER A 55 -3.21 -32.36 2.04
C SER A 55 -3.07 -31.59 3.35
N VAL A 56 -2.00 -31.87 4.08
CA VAL A 56 -1.66 -31.18 5.31
C VAL A 56 -0.93 -29.87 4.94
N PRO A 57 -1.30 -28.71 5.53
CA PRO A 57 -0.59 -27.45 5.30
C PRO A 57 0.90 -27.57 5.57
N PHE A 58 1.72 -26.84 4.81
CA PHE A 58 3.18 -26.92 4.90
C PHE A 58 3.72 -26.75 6.33
N TYR A 59 3.13 -25.83 7.10
CA TYR A 59 3.54 -25.51 8.47
C TYR A 59 3.27 -26.64 9.49
N ASP A 60 2.39 -27.59 9.17
CA ASP A 60 2.09 -28.73 10.04
C ASP A 60 3.15 -29.84 9.91
N LEU A 61 3.84 -29.91 8.76
CA LEU A 61 4.90 -30.90 8.49
C LEU A 61 6.31 -30.32 8.62
N PHE A 62 6.48 -29.03 8.29
CA PHE A 62 7.77 -28.37 8.22
C PHE A 62 7.89 -27.26 9.25
N GLN A 63 8.91 -27.35 10.08
CA GLN A 63 9.33 -26.28 10.96
C GLN A 63 10.60 -25.66 10.37
N LEU A 64 10.57 -24.35 10.14
CA LEU A 64 11.75 -23.59 9.71
C LEU A 64 12.77 -23.58 10.85
N ASN A 65 13.88 -24.28 10.69
CA ASN A 65 14.99 -24.22 11.61
C ASN A 65 15.77 -22.92 11.35
N THR A 66 15.43 -21.86 12.07
CA THR A 66 15.96 -20.50 11.86
C THR A 66 17.42 -20.30 12.30
N GLN A 67 18.12 -21.37 12.70
CA GLN A 67 19.46 -21.28 13.31
C GLN A 67 20.61 -21.60 12.37
N VAL A 68 20.36 -22.04 11.14
CA VAL A 68 21.42 -22.33 10.16
C VAL A 68 21.00 -21.80 8.79
N ILE A 69 21.27 -20.52 8.54
CA ILE A 69 21.23 -19.97 7.18
C ILE A 69 22.58 -20.30 6.56
N ASP A 70 22.61 -21.30 5.69
CA ASP A 70 23.79 -21.62 4.88
C ASP A 70 23.81 -20.71 3.65
N LEU A 71 24.67 -19.69 3.71
CA LEU A 71 24.78 -18.66 2.67
C LEU A 71 25.16 -19.25 1.29
N GLU A 72 25.86 -20.39 1.27
CA GLU A 72 26.19 -21.10 0.03
C GLU A 72 24.97 -21.77 -0.60
N PHE A 73 24.04 -22.26 0.23
CA PHE A 73 22.83 -22.93 -0.23
C PHE A 73 21.83 -21.94 -0.86
N GLU A 74 21.71 -20.74 -0.30
CA GLU A 74 20.89 -19.67 -0.89
C GLU A 74 21.46 -19.18 -2.23
N GLN A 75 22.79 -19.06 -2.35
CA GLN A 75 23.43 -18.73 -3.62
C GLN A 75 23.21 -19.81 -4.67
N ALA A 76 23.30 -21.09 -4.29
CA ALA A 76 23.04 -22.20 -5.20
C ALA A 76 21.58 -22.24 -5.69
N LEU A 77 20.59 -21.95 -4.83
CA LEU A 77 19.19 -21.85 -5.23
C LEU A 77 18.94 -20.71 -6.22
N PHE A 78 19.62 -19.58 -6.04
CA PHE A 78 19.52 -18.43 -6.93
C PHE A 78 20.17 -18.68 -8.30
N GLU A 79 21.27 -19.45 -8.34
CA GLU A 79 21.97 -19.80 -9.57
C GLU A 79 21.26 -20.91 -10.37
N ILE A 80 20.53 -21.80 -9.70
CA ILE A 80 19.85 -22.94 -10.33
C ILE A 80 18.47 -22.57 -10.86
N ALA A 81 17.83 -21.50 -10.37
CA ALA A 81 16.49 -21.10 -10.81
C ALA A 81 16.48 -20.75 -12.31
N PRO A 82 15.98 -21.62 -13.21
CA PRO A 82 15.68 -21.21 -14.56
C PRO A 82 14.42 -20.34 -14.48
N THR A 83 14.33 -19.35 -15.35
CA THR A 83 13.12 -18.59 -15.66
C THR A 83 11.92 -19.51 -15.82
N HIS A 84 11.20 -19.78 -14.73
CA HIS A 84 9.91 -20.43 -14.71
C HIS A 84 8.93 -19.44 -14.10
N GLU A 85 8.65 -18.38 -14.84
CA GLU A 85 7.36 -17.71 -14.74
C GLU A 85 6.31 -18.70 -15.28
N VAL A 86 5.94 -19.67 -14.45
CA VAL A 86 4.66 -20.33 -14.63
C VAL A 86 3.64 -19.27 -14.28
N GLN A 87 2.96 -18.74 -15.29
CA GLN A 87 1.60 -18.23 -15.09
C GLN A 87 0.75 -19.42 -14.65
N VAL A 88 0.81 -19.75 -13.36
CA VAL A 88 -0.18 -20.61 -12.74
C VAL A 88 -1.43 -19.74 -12.72
N LYS A 89 -2.30 -19.91 -13.72
CA LYS A 89 -3.74 -19.76 -13.50
C LYS A 89 -4.14 -20.87 -12.53
N GLY A 90 -3.70 -20.72 -11.29
CA GLY A 90 -4.15 -21.50 -10.16
C GLY A 90 -5.46 -20.88 -9.79
N GLU A 91 -6.49 -21.71 -9.69
CA GLU A 91 -7.74 -21.35 -9.04
C GLU A 91 -7.38 -20.76 -7.68
N ILE A 92 -7.53 -19.44 -7.58
CA ILE A 92 -7.36 -18.70 -6.35
C ILE A 92 -8.44 -19.23 -5.43
N ASP A 93 -8.07 -19.78 -4.28
CA ASP A 93 -9.00 -20.16 -3.23
C ASP A 93 -9.51 -18.86 -2.57
N VAL A 94 -10.48 -18.22 -3.25
CA VAL A 94 -11.05 -16.93 -2.87
C VAL A 94 -11.92 -17.15 -1.63
N LYS A 95 -11.37 -16.88 -0.44
CA LYS A 95 -12.15 -16.65 0.80
C LYS A 95 -12.94 -15.33 0.76
N GLY A 96 -13.54 -15.02 -0.38
CA GLY A 96 -14.61 -14.03 -0.54
C GLY A 96 -15.95 -14.75 -0.56
N TYR A 97 -17.05 -14.00 -0.60
CA TYR A 97 -18.36 -14.63 -0.78
C TYR A 97 -18.45 -15.13 -2.22
N ALA A 98 -18.70 -16.44 -2.37
CA ALA A 98 -18.93 -17.01 -3.67
C ALA A 98 -20.26 -16.49 -4.23
N TYR A 99 -20.37 -16.40 -5.56
CA TYR A 99 -21.63 -16.07 -6.23
C TYR A 99 -22.80 -16.92 -5.69
N THR A 100 -22.54 -18.21 -5.45
CA THR A 100 -23.50 -19.17 -4.90
C THR A 100 -24.03 -18.77 -3.53
N ASP A 101 -23.19 -18.19 -2.67
CA ASP A 101 -23.58 -17.79 -1.33
C ASP A 101 -24.44 -16.53 -1.35
N ILE A 102 -24.11 -15.60 -2.25
CA ILE A 102 -24.84 -14.35 -2.46
C ILE A 102 -26.23 -14.65 -3.00
N ILE A 103 -26.34 -15.44 -4.08
CA ILE A 103 -27.64 -15.74 -4.72
C ILE A 103 -28.56 -16.61 -3.83
N MET A 104 -27.99 -17.50 -3.01
CA MET A 104 -28.78 -18.35 -2.11
C MET A 104 -29.47 -17.55 -1.00
N ARG A 105 -28.87 -16.45 -0.55
CA ARG A 105 -29.42 -15.59 0.51
C ARG A 105 -30.17 -14.37 -0.02
N PHE A 106 -30.07 -14.10 -1.32
CA PHE A 106 -30.72 -12.96 -1.94
C PHE A 106 -32.25 -13.13 -1.95
N PRO A 107 -33.03 -12.07 -1.64
CA PRO A 107 -34.49 -12.12 -1.67
C PRO A 107 -35.01 -12.56 -3.05
N ARG A 108 -35.97 -13.48 -3.06
CA ARG A 108 -36.46 -14.04 -4.33
C ARG A 108 -37.35 -13.08 -5.13
N ASP A 109 -37.96 -12.12 -4.44
CA ASP A 109 -38.91 -11.15 -4.99
C ASP A 109 -38.25 -9.83 -5.39
N SER A 110 -36.92 -9.74 -5.29
CA SER A 110 -36.15 -8.56 -5.66
C SER A 110 -36.10 -8.36 -7.17
N ILE A 111 -36.28 -7.12 -7.61
CA ILE A 111 -36.14 -6.70 -9.01
C ILE A 111 -34.68 -6.85 -9.46
N ASN A 112 -33.72 -6.60 -8.56
CA ASN A 112 -32.29 -6.64 -8.85
C ASN A 112 -31.73 -8.06 -8.97
N ARG A 113 -32.55 -9.09 -8.72
CA ARG A 113 -32.12 -10.49 -8.79
C ARG A 113 -31.60 -10.87 -10.16
N GLU A 114 -32.22 -10.38 -11.23
CA GLU A 114 -31.79 -10.66 -12.61
C GLU A 114 -30.36 -10.13 -12.85
N PHE A 115 -30.01 -8.97 -12.28
CA PHE A 115 -28.66 -8.40 -12.35
C PHE A 115 -27.68 -9.15 -11.46
N VAL A 116 -28.12 -9.60 -10.28
CA VAL A 116 -27.28 -10.43 -9.41
C VAL A 116 -26.95 -11.76 -10.07
N GLU A 117 -27.87 -12.36 -10.84
CA GLU A 117 -27.62 -13.59 -11.59
C GLU A 117 -26.60 -13.40 -12.73
N GLN A 118 -26.49 -12.19 -13.28
CA GLN A 118 -25.48 -11.84 -14.29
C GLN A 118 -24.06 -11.78 -13.72
N LEU A 119 -23.89 -11.53 -12.40
CA LEU A 119 -22.58 -11.58 -11.72
C LEU A 119 -21.89 -12.96 -11.81
N ARG A 120 -22.61 -14.02 -12.20
CA ARG A 120 -22.01 -15.31 -12.52
C ARG A 120 -21.02 -15.23 -13.68
N PHE A 121 -21.28 -14.37 -14.65
CA PHE A 121 -20.50 -14.24 -15.88
C PHE A 121 -19.47 -13.11 -15.78
N ASP A 122 -19.73 -12.11 -14.93
CA ASP A 122 -18.87 -10.94 -14.74
C ASP A 122 -17.99 -11.08 -13.49
N ALA A 123 -16.84 -11.76 -13.67
CA ALA A 123 -15.87 -12.00 -12.60
C ALA A 123 -15.29 -10.71 -12.00
N ASP A 124 -15.18 -9.65 -12.80
CA ASP A 124 -14.61 -8.36 -12.38
C ASP A 124 -15.52 -7.66 -11.34
N GLN A 125 -16.83 -7.65 -11.56
CA GLN A 125 -17.80 -7.07 -10.61
C GLN A 125 -17.86 -7.88 -9.32
N LEU A 126 -17.79 -9.22 -9.41
CA LEU A 126 -17.75 -10.08 -8.22
C LEU A 126 -16.47 -9.88 -7.40
N ALA A 127 -15.33 -9.68 -8.07
CA ALA A 127 -14.07 -9.33 -7.41
C ALA A 127 -14.17 -7.97 -6.70
N PHE A 128 -14.79 -6.97 -7.34
CA PHE A 128 -15.04 -5.66 -6.73
C PHE A 128 -15.95 -5.74 -5.50
N ILE A 129 -17.06 -6.50 -5.58
CA ILE A 129 -17.97 -6.71 -4.43
C ILE A 129 -17.22 -7.34 -3.27
N ASN A 130 -16.42 -8.38 -3.53
CA ASN A 130 -15.62 -9.04 -2.51
C ASN A 130 -14.53 -8.12 -1.94
N PHE A 131 -13.93 -7.25 -2.76
CA PHE A 131 -12.99 -6.24 -2.31
C PHE A 131 -13.65 -5.22 -1.35
N VAL A 132 -14.81 -4.68 -1.72
CA VAL A 132 -15.54 -3.72 -0.88
C VAL A 132 -16.10 -4.38 0.38
N ALA A 133 -16.60 -5.61 0.28
CA ALA A 133 -17.02 -6.41 1.42
C ALA A 133 -15.90 -6.57 2.44
N LYS A 134 -14.68 -6.85 1.96
CA LYS A 134 -13.49 -6.94 2.80
C LYS A 134 -13.10 -5.58 3.40
N LYS A 135 -13.08 -4.52 2.59
CA LYS A 135 -12.69 -3.16 3.00
C LYS A 135 -13.51 -2.63 4.17
N TYR A 136 -14.81 -2.95 4.21
CA TYR A 136 -15.74 -2.44 5.22
C TYR A 136 -16.25 -3.52 6.18
N GLU A 137 -15.64 -4.71 6.19
CA GLU A 137 -16.04 -5.86 7.02
C GLU A 137 -17.55 -6.17 6.89
N LEU A 138 -18.07 -6.10 5.66
CA LEU A 138 -19.49 -6.31 5.38
C LEU A 138 -19.85 -7.78 5.55
N SER A 139 -20.95 -8.01 6.27
CA SER A 139 -21.53 -9.34 6.34
C SER A 139 -22.22 -9.72 5.04
N LEU A 140 -22.42 -11.02 4.79
CA LEU A 140 -23.22 -11.50 3.67
C LEU A 140 -24.64 -10.90 3.65
N GLN A 141 -25.21 -10.61 4.82
CA GLN A 141 -26.51 -9.94 4.93
C GLN A 141 -26.45 -8.48 4.49
N ASP A 142 -25.36 -7.78 4.81
CA ASP A 142 -25.15 -6.40 4.35
C ASP A 142 -24.96 -6.35 2.84
N ILE A 143 -24.22 -7.29 2.25
CA ILE A 143 -24.05 -7.39 0.79
C ILE A 143 -25.40 -7.63 0.11
N CYS A 144 -26.18 -8.61 0.57
CA CYS A 144 -27.51 -8.86 0.01
C CYS A 144 -28.41 -7.63 0.15
N ARG A 145 -28.37 -6.93 1.29
CA ARG A 145 -29.13 -5.69 1.48
C ARG A 145 -28.67 -4.60 0.52
N PHE A 146 -27.37 -4.41 0.34
CA PHE A 146 -26.85 -3.37 -0.55
C PHE A 146 -27.12 -3.66 -2.01
N LEU A 147 -27.05 -4.91 -2.46
CA LEU A 147 -27.39 -5.26 -3.84
C LEU A 147 -28.91 -5.17 -4.12
N ASP A 148 -29.74 -5.18 -3.08
CA ASP A 148 -31.20 -5.02 -3.17
C ASP A 148 -31.66 -3.55 -3.12
N GLU A 149 -30.76 -2.59 -2.85
CA GLU A 149 -31.12 -1.17 -2.85
C GLU A 149 -31.37 -0.64 -4.28
N ASP A 150 -32.28 0.33 -4.39
CA ASP A 150 -32.54 1.06 -5.63
C ASP A 150 -31.30 1.84 -6.06
N ASP A 151 -31.06 1.97 -7.37
CA ASP A 151 -29.88 2.63 -7.99
C ASP A 151 -28.54 1.94 -7.71
N MET A 152 -28.53 0.61 -7.55
CA MET A 152 -27.28 -0.14 -7.37
C MET A 152 -26.73 -0.71 -8.67
N PHE A 153 -27.63 -0.95 -9.61
CA PHE A 153 -27.32 -1.40 -10.95
C PHE A 153 -27.83 -0.34 -11.94
N ASN A 154 -27.04 -0.09 -12.99
CA ASN A 154 -27.47 0.74 -14.11
C ASN A 154 -28.61 0.05 -14.89
N ASP A 155 -29.27 0.77 -15.81
CA ASP A 155 -30.25 0.22 -16.76
C ASP A 155 -29.74 -0.97 -17.61
N ARG A 156 -28.41 -1.17 -17.61
CA ARG A 156 -27.71 -2.25 -18.32
C ARG A 156 -27.35 -3.46 -17.43
N GLY A 157 -27.64 -3.40 -16.13
CA GLY A 157 -27.26 -4.43 -15.16
C GLY A 157 -25.82 -4.33 -14.64
N GLU A 158 -25.10 -3.25 -14.96
CA GLU A 158 -23.74 -3.02 -14.46
C GLU A 158 -23.79 -2.44 -13.03
N LEU A 159 -22.97 -2.99 -12.14
CA LEU A 159 -22.84 -2.51 -10.76
C LEU A 159 -22.28 -1.08 -10.73
N GLN A 160 -22.96 -0.18 -10.01
CA GLN A 160 -22.46 1.16 -9.76
C GLN A 160 -21.45 1.15 -8.60
N GLU A 161 -20.17 0.95 -8.93
CA GLU A 161 -19.06 0.80 -7.98
C GLU A 161 -18.98 1.92 -6.94
N GLU A 162 -19.13 3.17 -7.36
CA GLU A 162 -19.05 4.35 -6.49
C GLU A 162 -20.17 4.37 -5.45
N ILE A 163 -21.39 4.01 -5.85
CA ILE A 163 -22.57 3.98 -4.98
C ILE A 163 -22.42 2.81 -3.99
N PHE A 164 -22.01 1.63 -4.46
CA PHE A 164 -21.76 0.48 -3.61
C PHE A 164 -20.73 0.79 -2.53
N GLN A 165 -19.60 1.39 -2.91
CA GLN A 165 -18.54 1.75 -1.98
C GLN A 165 -18.98 2.84 -0.99
N GLY A 166 -19.73 3.84 -1.46
CA GLY A 166 -20.28 4.91 -0.62
C GLY A 166 -21.27 4.38 0.42
N ARG A 167 -22.14 3.44 0.03
CA ARG A 167 -23.11 2.78 0.94
C ARG A 167 -22.42 1.88 1.95
N ALA A 168 -21.45 1.09 1.50
CA ALA A 168 -20.61 0.27 2.37
C ALA A 168 -19.92 1.11 3.46
N ASN A 169 -19.36 2.26 3.07
CA ASN A 169 -18.74 3.19 3.99
C ASN A 169 -19.73 3.77 5.01
N LEU A 170 -20.91 4.19 4.54
CA LEU A 170 -21.95 4.74 5.41
C LEU A 170 -22.44 3.69 6.43
N SER A 171 -22.63 2.44 6.02
CA SER A 171 -23.00 1.35 6.92
C SER A 171 -21.89 1.06 7.93
N PHE A 172 -20.63 1.05 7.51
CA PHE A 172 -19.48 0.88 8.38
C PHE A 172 -19.42 1.98 9.46
N ARG A 173 -19.65 3.24 9.10
CA ARG A 173 -19.67 4.35 10.07
C ARG A 173 -20.82 4.23 11.08
N GLN A 174 -21.99 3.82 10.61
CA GLN A 174 -23.14 3.59 11.49
C GLN A 174 -22.93 2.36 12.40
N GLY A 175 -22.29 1.31 11.88
CA GLY A 175 -21.88 0.12 12.62
C GLY A 175 -20.87 0.45 13.71
N LYS A 176 -19.81 1.20 13.37
CA LYS A 176 -18.76 1.62 14.30
C LYS A 176 -19.30 2.39 15.51
N PHE A 177 -20.28 3.27 15.34
CA PHE A 177 -20.92 3.96 16.49
C PHE A 177 -21.65 2.99 17.44
N ARG A 178 -22.24 1.91 16.90
CA ARG A 178 -22.93 0.87 17.68
C ARG A 178 -21.93 -0.10 18.31
N ASP A 179 -20.84 -0.39 17.61
CA ASP A 179 -19.81 -1.31 18.04
C ASP A 179 -18.83 -0.66 19.00
N ASP A 180 -18.58 0.65 18.96
CA ASP A 180 -17.82 1.37 20.00
C ASP A 180 -18.56 1.39 21.35
N ALA A 181 -19.90 1.31 21.35
CA ALA A 181 -20.69 1.11 22.57
C ALA A 181 -20.61 -0.34 23.09
N LYS A 182 -20.60 -1.34 22.19
CA LYS A 182 -20.48 -2.77 22.54
C LYS A 182 -19.05 -3.19 22.90
N ASN A 183 -18.03 -2.69 22.21
CA ASN A 183 -16.62 -2.97 22.42
C ASN A 183 -16.13 -2.46 23.78
N ARG A 184 -16.68 -1.33 24.27
CA ARG A 184 -16.42 -0.89 25.66
C ARG A 184 -16.89 -1.89 26.72
N VAL A 185 -17.85 -2.77 26.39
CA VAL A 185 -18.34 -3.84 27.26
C VAL A 185 -17.61 -5.17 26.99
N LEU A 186 -17.26 -5.46 25.73
CA LEU A 186 -16.65 -6.72 25.29
C LEU A 186 -15.15 -6.84 25.57
N ILE A 187 -14.42 -5.73 25.69
CA ILE A 187 -12.96 -5.71 26.00
C ILE A 187 -12.64 -6.30 27.40
N LYS A 188 -13.66 -6.58 28.23
CA LYS A 188 -13.48 -7.33 29.50
C LYS A 188 -13.46 -8.86 29.34
N THR A 189 -13.74 -9.44 28.16
CA THR A 189 -14.09 -10.87 28.08
C THR A 189 -13.41 -11.76 27.04
N ASN A 190 -12.60 -11.30 26.08
CA ASN A 190 -11.66 -12.18 25.34
C ASN A 190 -10.80 -11.43 24.31
N PRO A 191 -9.49 -11.74 24.16
CA PRO A 191 -8.59 -11.05 23.24
C PRO A 191 -8.07 -11.89 22.05
N ASP A 192 -8.79 -12.88 21.53
CA ASP A 192 -8.31 -13.64 20.35
C ASP A 192 -9.41 -13.82 19.30
N ALA A 193 -9.32 -13.07 18.21
CA ALA A 193 -10.01 -13.38 16.96
C ALA A 193 -9.39 -12.64 15.75
N GLN A 194 -8.95 -13.48 14.79
CA GLN A 194 -8.90 -13.27 13.33
C GLN A 194 -7.61 -12.71 12.70
N GLU A 195 -6.76 -13.65 12.26
CA GLU A 195 -5.81 -13.47 11.16
C GLU A 195 -6.36 -14.19 9.92
N GLN A 196 -6.45 -13.48 8.78
CA GLN A 196 -6.83 -14.06 7.49
C GLN A 196 -5.98 -13.48 6.37
N ILE A 197 -5.52 -14.37 5.49
CA ILE A 197 -4.39 -14.23 4.56
C ILE A 197 -4.82 -13.53 3.25
N TYR A 198 -3.91 -12.74 2.68
CA TYR A 198 -4.07 -11.95 1.44
C TYR A 198 -3.11 -12.47 0.37
N GLU A 199 -3.39 -12.20 -0.91
CA GLU A 199 -2.38 -12.38 -1.97
C GLU A 199 -1.18 -11.46 -1.68
N GLU A 200 -0.05 -12.09 -1.40
CA GLU A 200 1.14 -11.44 -0.87
C GLU A 200 1.90 -10.70 -1.97
N LYS A 201 1.78 -9.37 -2.05
CA LYS A 201 2.68 -8.59 -2.89
C LYS A 201 4.04 -8.49 -2.18
N ILE A 202 5.06 -9.07 -2.79
CA ILE A 202 6.42 -9.06 -2.26
C ILE A 202 6.97 -7.62 -2.36
N VAL A 203 7.71 -7.20 -1.33
CA VAL A 203 8.39 -5.91 -1.28
C VAL A 203 9.85 -6.14 -1.60
N GLU A 204 10.35 -5.47 -2.65
CA GLU A 204 11.77 -5.49 -2.99
C GLU A 204 12.60 -4.81 -1.88
N MET A 205 13.75 -5.39 -1.54
CA MET A 205 14.60 -4.92 -0.44
C MET A 205 15.03 -3.45 -0.55
N GLN A 206 15.12 -2.92 -1.78
CA GLN A 206 15.51 -1.54 -2.03
C GLN A 206 14.52 -0.50 -1.48
N TYR A 207 13.25 -0.87 -1.29
CA TYR A 207 12.18 0.01 -0.82
C TYR A 207 11.82 -0.18 0.67
N TYR A 208 12.70 -0.81 1.45
CA TYR A 208 12.42 -0.96 2.88
C TYR A 208 12.53 0.36 3.64
N LEU A 209 11.50 0.63 4.44
CA LEU A 209 11.45 1.67 5.46
C LEU A 209 11.91 1.11 6.81
N GLU A 210 12.54 1.97 7.61
CA GLU A 210 12.98 1.63 8.95
C GLU A 210 11.78 1.38 9.86
N VAL A 211 11.84 0.37 10.72
CA VAL A 211 10.74 0.04 11.64
C VAL A 211 10.66 1.10 12.75
N PRO A 212 9.50 1.74 12.98
CA PRO A 212 9.30 2.66 14.09
C PRO A 212 9.56 1.98 15.44
N ALA A 213 10.06 2.73 16.42
CA ALA A 213 10.42 2.20 17.75
C ALA A 213 9.29 1.46 18.49
N ILE A 214 8.02 1.71 18.14
CA ILE A 214 6.85 1.02 18.70
C ILE A 214 6.77 -0.45 18.23
N PHE A 215 7.24 -0.73 17.02
CA PHE A 215 7.17 -2.03 16.39
C PHE A 215 8.50 -2.80 16.39
N GLN A 216 9.61 -2.17 16.79
CA GLN A 216 10.93 -2.80 16.81
C GLN A 216 11.01 -4.05 17.69
N THR A 217 10.17 -4.17 18.73
CA THR A 217 10.10 -5.36 19.59
C THR A 217 9.07 -6.39 19.12
N MET A 218 8.20 -6.04 18.17
CA MET A 218 7.05 -6.85 17.77
C MET A 218 7.16 -7.40 16.33
N CYS A 219 7.91 -6.73 15.45
CA CYS A 219 7.99 -7.07 14.02
C CYS A 219 9.41 -6.86 13.47
N ASN A 220 9.82 -7.75 12.55
CA ASN A 220 11.05 -7.59 11.77
C ASN A 220 10.89 -6.53 10.65
N ILE A 221 12.01 -6.06 10.08
CA ILE A 221 12.01 -5.07 8.99
C ILE A 221 11.22 -5.56 7.77
N HIS A 222 11.37 -6.84 7.41
CA HIS A 222 10.66 -7.46 6.30
C HIS A 222 9.16 -7.50 6.56
N GLU A 223 8.74 -8.05 7.70
CA GLU A 223 7.34 -8.15 8.13
C GLU A 223 6.66 -6.77 8.15
N TYR A 224 7.34 -5.76 8.67
CA TYR A 224 6.79 -4.41 8.73
C TYR A 224 6.55 -3.79 7.34
N ASN A 225 7.51 -3.91 6.44
CA ASN A 225 7.36 -3.38 5.08
C ASN A 225 6.34 -4.17 4.27
N PHE A 226 6.29 -5.48 4.50
CA PHE A 226 5.25 -6.35 3.96
C PHE A 226 3.86 -5.91 4.41
N MET A 227 3.68 -5.62 5.70
CA MET A 227 2.42 -5.10 6.23
C MET A 227 2.07 -3.73 5.63
N LEU A 228 3.04 -2.82 5.48
CA LEU A 228 2.79 -1.51 4.87
C LEU A 228 2.28 -1.60 3.43
N LYS A 229 2.70 -2.61 2.66
CA LYS A 229 2.26 -2.79 1.27
C LYS A 229 0.92 -3.52 1.16
N ASN A 230 0.63 -4.45 2.07
CA ASN A 230 -0.49 -5.38 1.92
C ASN A 230 -1.68 -5.11 2.87
N GLU A 231 -1.50 -4.38 3.97
CA GLU A 231 -2.59 -4.08 4.90
C GLU A 231 -3.41 -2.85 4.48
N PRO A 232 -4.72 -2.81 4.76
CA PRO A 232 -5.50 -1.61 4.60
C PRO A 232 -5.10 -0.53 5.62
N TYR A 233 -5.16 0.73 5.22
CA TYR A 233 -4.70 1.85 6.06
C TYR A 233 -5.44 2.00 7.40
N ILE A 234 -6.68 1.54 7.48
CA ILE A 234 -7.45 1.51 8.73
C ILE A 234 -6.82 0.54 9.74
N GLN A 235 -6.36 -0.64 9.30
CA GLN A 235 -5.71 -1.61 10.18
C GLN A 235 -4.35 -1.07 10.63
N MET A 236 -3.60 -0.48 9.70
CA MET A 236 -2.32 0.14 10.03
C MET A 236 -2.49 1.25 11.07
N LEU A 237 -3.49 2.14 10.90
CA LEU A 237 -3.84 3.16 11.90
C LEU A 237 -4.16 2.53 13.26
N LYS A 238 -5.00 1.50 13.33
CA LYS A 238 -5.34 0.82 14.59
C LYS A 238 -4.09 0.28 15.30
N ARG A 239 -3.15 -0.33 14.56
CA ARG A 239 -1.89 -0.85 15.12
C ARG A 239 -1.02 0.26 15.74
N PHE A 240 -0.91 1.42 15.09
CA PHE A 240 -0.16 2.57 15.62
C PHE A 240 -0.76 3.15 16.91
N PHE A 241 -2.09 3.09 17.05
CA PHE A 241 -2.81 3.62 18.22
C PHE A 241 -3.19 2.52 19.24
N SER A 242 -2.44 1.43 19.36
CA SER A 242 -2.74 0.26 20.22
C SER A 242 -3.12 0.53 21.69
N LYS A 243 -2.84 1.72 22.23
CA LYS A 243 -3.20 2.14 23.60
C LYS A 243 -4.57 2.85 23.72
N GLY A 244 -5.36 2.91 22.65
CA GLY A 244 -6.70 3.50 22.63
C GLY A 244 -7.41 3.33 21.29
N SER A 245 -8.66 3.81 21.16
CA SER A 245 -9.28 3.91 19.84
C SER A 245 -8.64 5.04 19.04
N VAL A 246 -8.45 4.82 17.73
CA VAL A 246 -7.98 5.89 16.83
C VAL A 246 -8.98 7.06 16.93
N PRO A 247 -8.53 8.30 17.21
CA PRO A 247 -9.43 9.44 17.30
C PRO A 247 -10.23 9.62 16.00
N ASP A 248 -11.55 9.77 16.10
CA ASP A 248 -12.42 9.87 14.91
C ASP A 248 -12.02 10.99 13.96
N ARG A 249 -11.50 12.10 14.50
CA ARG A 249 -10.98 13.21 13.69
C ARG A 249 -9.86 12.77 12.74
N VAL A 250 -8.98 11.86 13.18
CA VAL A 250 -7.87 11.37 12.36
C VAL A 250 -8.39 10.44 11.28
N LEU A 251 -9.32 9.54 11.62
CA LEU A 251 -9.97 8.65 10.66
C LEU A 251 -10.72 9.44 9.59
N ASP A 252 -11.51 10.44 9.98
CA ASP A 252 -12.25 11.31 9.06
C ASP A 252 -11.31 12.04 8.07
N ILE A 253 -10.08 12.37 8.49
CA ILE A 253 -9.09 13.02 7.62
C ILE A 253 -8.59 12.01 6.57
N PHE A 254 -8.16 10.82 6.98
CA PHE A 254 -7.66 9.81 6.06
C PHE A 254 -8.75 9.26 5.14
N GLU A 255 -9.99 9.14 5.62
CA GLU A 255 -11.15 8.77 4.80
C GLU A 255 -11.44 9.84 3.73
N LYS A 256 -11.43 11.13 4.10
CA LYS A 256 -11.57 12.20 3.11
C LYS A 256 -10.42 12.21 2.11
N ILE A 257 -9.21 11.90 2.55
CA ILE A 257 -8.04 11.83 1.68
C ILE A 257 -8.14 10.64 0.73
N SER A 258 -8.52 9.45 1.21
CA SER A 258 -8.67 8.28 0.35
C SER A 258 -9.79 8.48 -0.68
N LEU A 259 -10.91 9.10 -0.29
CA LEU A 259 -12.03 9.39 -1.20
C LEU A 259 -11.73 10.53 -2.19
N ASN A 260 -11.23 11.67 -1.71
CA ASN A 260 -11.06 12.86 -2.56
C ASN A 260 -9.84 12.77 -3.48
N TYR A 261 -8.80 12.06 -3.05
CA TYR A 261 -7.53 12.01 -3.76
C TYR A 261 -7.22 10.64 -4.37
N GLN A 262 -8.09 9.64 -4.16
CA GLN A 262 -7.95 8.27 -4.71
C GLN A 262 -6.55 7.69 -4.49
N LEU A 263 -5.92 8.00 -3.35
CA LEU A 263 -4.61 7.46 -3.01
C LEU A 263 -4.75 5.98 -2.65
N ASN A 264 -3.84 5.17 -3.18
CA ASN A 264 -3.76 3.74 -2.86
C ASN A 264 -3.49 3.52 -1.36
N ASP A 265 -4.04 2.46 -0.79
CA ASP A 265 -3.87 2.13 0.62
C ASP A 265 -2.38 1.99 1.00
N GLU A 266 -1.58 1.44 0.09
CA GLU A 266 -0.11 1.29 0.22
C GLU A 266 0.58 2.67 0.42
N VAL A 267 0.11 3.69 -0.29
CA VAL A 267 0.61 5.07 -0.24
C VAL A 267 0.19 5.74 1.07
N ILE A 268 -1.06 5.52 1.49
CA ILE A 268 -1.58 6.04 2.75
C ILE A 268 -0.85 5.42 3.94
N ASN A 269 -0.52 4.12 3.89
CA ASN A 269 0.27 3.42 4.91
C ASN A 269 1.64 4.04 5.10
N VAL A 270 2.33 4.32 4.00
CA VAL A 270 3.64 4.98 4.05
C VAL A 270 3.51 6.42 4.56
N LEU A 271 2.43 7.12 4.25
CA LEU A 271 2.13 8.44 4.83
C LEU A 271 1.92 8.36 6.35
N ILE A 272 1.16 7.37 6.83
CA ILE A 272 0.95 7.10 8.26
C ILE A 272 2.30 6.81 8.93
N HIS A 273 3.13 5.97 8.31
CA HIS A 273 4.50 5.71 8.77
C HIS A 273 5.31 7.01 8.88
N TYR A 274 5.31 7.85 7.85
CA TYR A 274 6.04 9.11 7.83
C TYR A 274 5.60 10.08 8.93
N LEU A 275 4.29 10.22 9.15
CA LEU A 275 3.74 11.07 10.21
C LEU A 275 4.15 10.59 11.60
N HIS A 276 4.27 9.28 11.79
CA HIS A 276 4.68 8.71 13.06
C HIS A 276 6.20 8.77 13.27
N SER A 277 7.00 8.57 12.22
CA SER A 277 8.47 8.65 12.27
C SER A 277 8.96 10.06 12.57
N ASN A 278 8.23 11.09 12.11
CA ASN A 278 8.51 12.48 12.44
C ASN A 278 7.82 12.86 13.76
N LYS A 279 8.55 12.74 14.88
CA LYS A 279 8.04 13.05 16.23
C LYS A 279 7.45 14.48 16.40
N ASP A 280 7.79 15.40 15.50
CA ASP A 280 7.31 16.79 15.50
C ASP A 280 6.07 17.00 14.59
N SER A 281 5.64 16.00 13.82
CA SER A 281 4.48 16.11 12.94
C SER A 281 3.19 16.11 13.75
N SER A 282 2.51 17.25 13.73
CA SER A 282 1.17 17.37 14.28
C SER A 282 0.17 16.60 13.41
N TRP A 283 -0.63 15.71 13.99
CA TRP A 283 -1.76 15.01 13.36
C TRP A 283 -2.94 15.96 13.08
N THR A 284 -2.64 17.09 12.44
CA THR A 284 -3.59 18.14 12.08
C THR A 284 -4.06 17.94 10.65
N LYS A 285 -5.35 18.16 10.42
CA LYS A 285 -6.00 18.07 9.10
C LYS A 285 -5.21 18.79 8.01
N SER A 286 -4.89 20.06 8.23
CA SER A 286 -4.20 20.89 7.23
C SER A 286 -2.81 20.36 6.88
N TYR A 287 -2.07 19.82 7.84
CA TYR A 287 -0.75 19.27 7.59
C TYR A 287 -0.82 17.99 6.75
N ILE A 288 -1.69 17.06 7.12
CA ILE A 288 -1.87 15.79 6.40
C ILE A 288 -2.40 16.05 4.99
N GLU A 289 -3.38 16.96 4.83
CA GLU A 289 -3.90 17.37 3.52
C GLU A 289 -2.82 18.04 2.66
N SER A 290 -1.94 18.86 3.24
CA SER A 290 -0.85 19.49 2.47
C SER A 290 0.17 18.47 1.95
N ILE A 291 0.47 17.43 2.73
CA ILE A 291 1.38 16.37 2.31
C ILE A 291 0.72 15.52 1.22
N ALA A 292 -0.56 15.15 1.40
CA ALA A 292 -1.31 14.41 0.39
C ALA A 292 -1.39 15.19 -0.94
N ALA A 293 -1.64 16.51 -0.88
CA ALA A 293 -1.65 17.36 -2.06
C ALA A 293 -0.27 17.46 -2.75
N ASP A 294 0.83 17.54 -1.98
CA ASP A 294 2.20 17.54 -2.54
C ASP A 294 2.53 16.18 -3.20
N MET A 295 2.07 15.07 -2.62
CA MET A 295 2.25 13.73 -3.19
C MET A 295 1.54 13.58 -4.54
N ILE A 296 0.32 14.10 -4.65
CA ILE A 296 -0.45 14.11 -5.90
C ILE A 296 0.21 15.02 -6.94
N GLY A 297 0.64 16.21 -6.53
CA GLY A 297 1.36 17.14 -7.39
C GLY A 297 2.65 16.54 -7.98
N LYS A 298 3.28 15.62 -7.24
CA LYS A 298 4.46 14.86 -7.66
C LYS A 298 4.16 13.50 -8.31
N GLN A 299 2.88 13.18 -8.53
CA GLN A 299 2.42 11.92 -9.13
C GLN A 299 2.91 10.67 -8.37
N VAL A 300 2.95 10.75 -7.04
CA VAL A 300 3.33 9.63 -6.18
C VAL A 300 2.11 8.71 -6.01
N SER A 301 2.00 7.69 -6.88
CA SER A 301 0.86 6.76 -6.93
C SER A 301 1.17 5.32 -6.48
N SER A 302 2.45 4.96 -6.31
CA SER A 302 2.89 3.60 -5.95
C SER A 302 3.68 3.57 -4.65
N PHE A 303 3.75 2.40 -4.01
CA PHE A 303 4.50 2.20 -2.77
C PHE A 303 5.96 2.66 -2.92
N GLU A 304 6.64 2.22 -3.97
CA GLU A 304 8.05 2.49 -4.26
C GLU A 304 8.34 3.99 -4.37
N HIS A 305 7.54 4.70 -5.17
CA HIS A 305 7.63 6.15 -5.32
C HIS A 305 7.38 6.90 -4.01
N THR A 306 6.51 6.35 -3.15
CA THR A 306 6.19 6.96 -1.87
C THR A 306 7.34 6.81 -0.88
N VAL A 307 7.99 5.64 -0.86
CA VAL A 307 9.20 5.42 -0.06
C VAL A 307 10.30 6.40 -0.45
N ASP A 308 10.54 6.60 -1.75
CA ASP A 308 11.56 7.54 -2.24
C ASP A 308 11.23 8.98 -1.85
N TYR A 309 9.97 9.39 -1.99
CA TYR A 309 9.49 10.71 -1.55
C TYR A 309 9.68 10.92 -0.04
N VAL A 310 9.34 9.92 0.78
CA VAL A 310 9.50 9.96 2.24
C VAL A 310 10.97 10.05 2.63
N ARG A 311 11.86 9.28 1.97
CA ARG A 311 13.31 9.36 2.17
C ARG A 311 13.83 10.75 1.83
N GLU A 312 13.43 11.31 0.68
CA GLU A 312 13.82 12.66 0.25
C GLU A 312 13.39 13.72 1.29
N LYS A 313 12.14 13.66 1.76
CA LYS A 313 11.60 14.60 2.76
C LYS A 313 12.30 14.47 4.11
N THR A 314 12.54 13.24 4.56
CA THR A 314 13.23 12.97 5.83
C THR A 314 14.67 13.48 5.80
N ILE A 315 15.37 13.31 4.67
CA ILE A 315 16.72 13.85 4.47
C ILE A 315 16.70 15.39 4.49
N LYS A 316 15.79 16.03 3.75
CA LYS A 316 15.65 17.50 3.73
C LYS A 316 15.35 18.05 5.14
N PHE A 317 14.48 17.38 5.89
CA PHE A 317 14.15 17.77 7.26
C PHE A 317 15.36 17.65 8.20
N LYS A 318 16.11 16.52 8.14
CA LYS A 318 17.35 16.34 8.90
C LYS A 318 18.42 17.39 8.53
N GLN A 319 18.55 17.73 7.25
CA GLN A 319 19.47 18.77 6.77
C GLN A 319 19.09 20.15 7.34
N LEU A 320 17.81 20.53 7.31
CA LEU A 320 17.33 21.79 7.88
C LEU A 320 17.57 21.87 9.40
N GLN A 321 17.33 20.78 10.14
CA GLN A 321 17.62 20.73 11.58
C GLN A 321 19.13 20.80 11.89
N SER A 322 19.97 20.18 11.05
CA SER A 322 21.43 20.25 11.21
C SER A 322 22.02 21.62 10.83
N GLY A 323 21.43 22.30 9.84
CA GLY A 323 21.79 23.66 9.42
C GLY A 323 21.40 24.72 10.46
N ALA A 324 20.26 24.54 11.15
CA ALA A 324 19.82 25.42 12.23
C ALA A 324 20.77 25.37 13.46
N LYS A 325 21.42 24.23 13.70
CA LYS A 325 22.43 24.07 14.78
C LYS A 325 23.80 24.67 14.44
N ARG A 326 24.11 24.92 13.17
CA ARG A 326 25.39 25.53 12.75
C ARG A 326 25.40 27.06 12.80
N ASN A 327 24.24 27.72 12.88
CA ASN A 327 24.14 29.19 12.82
C ASN A 327 23.73 29.88 14.14
N THR A 328 23.67 29.14 15.25
CA THR A 328 23.20 29.65 16.55
C THR A 328 24.30 29.88 17.60
N GLN A 329 25.59 29.85 17.21
CA GLN A 329 26.71 30.17 18.13
C GLN A 329 27.38 31.55 17.93
N ARG A 330 26.79 32.46 17.13
CA ARG A 330 27.25 33.86 17.06
C ARG A 330 26.10 34.86 16.92
N LYS A 331 25.38 35.11 18.02
CA LYS A 331 24.69 36.37 18.36
C LYS A 331 24.07 36.18 19.75
N SER A 332 24.89 36.37 20.78
CA SER A 332 24.99 37.65 21.51
C SER A 332 23.72 37.93 22.31
N LYS A 333 23.86 37.76 23.63
CA LYS A 333 23.03 38.40 24.65
C LYS A 333 22.86 39.88 24.26
N SER A 334 21.67 40.27 23.84
CA SER A 334 21.30 41.69 23.79
C SER A 334 21.13 42.18 25.23
N GLN A 335 22.25 42.58 25.83
CA GLN A 335 22.22 43.62 26.84
C GLN A 335 21.64 44.87 26.18
N LYS A 336 20.70 45.49 26.88
CA LYS A 336 20.08 46.76 26.52
C LYS A 336 21.18 47.78 26.16
N PRO A 337 21.09 48.49 25.03
CA PRO A 337 22.08 49.50 24.68
C PRO A 337 21.98 50.68 25.67
N ASN A 338 23.09 50.97 26.36
CA ASN A 338 23.27 52.25 27.07
C ASN A 338 23.48 53.34 26.01
N ILE A 339 22.53 54.26 25.93
CA ILE A 339 22.65 55.47 25.11
C ILE A 339 23.47 56.49 25.94
N PRO A 340 24.66 56.93 25.48
CA PRO A 340 25.34 58.05 26.10
C PRO A 340 24.74 59.36 25.56
N MET A 341 24.23 60.20 26.46
CA MET A 341 23.94 61.61 26.20
C MET A 341 25.25 62.31 25.81
N ILE A 342 25.32 62.84 24.58
CA ILE A 342 26.27 63.90 24.22
C ILE A 342 25.48 65.20 24.19
N GLY A 343 25.90 66.15 25.02
CA GLY A 343 25.51 67.55 24.94
C GLY A 343 26.20 68.28 23.78
N ASP A 344 25.53 69.32 23.31
CA ASP A 344 25.99 70.45 22.50
C ASP A 344 27.38 70.35 21.84
N ILE A 345 27.37 70.18 20.52
CA ILE A 345 28.54 70.35 19.65
C ILE A 345 28.54 71.79 19.13
N GLN A 346 29.55 72.57 19.54
CA GLN A 346 29.97 73.82 18.90
C GLN A 346 30.78 73.56 17.62
N PRO A 347 30.90 74.55 16.72
CA PRO A 347 31.16 74.35 15.29
C PRO A 347 32.61 73.99 14.93
N GLN A 348 32.74 73.32 13.78
CA GLN A 348 33.96 72.84 13.13
C GLN A 348 34.96 73.97 12.80
N GLU A 349 36.23 73.79 13.16
CA GLU A 349 37.35 74.54 12.57
C GLU A 349 37.60 74.07 11.13
N GLN A 350 37.62 75.04 10.21
CA GLN A 350 37.88 74.83 8.80
C GLN A 350 39.38 74.56 8.59
N ILE A 351 39.68 73.43 7.94
CA ILE A 351 41.04 73.04 7.57
C ILE A 351 41.55 73.98 6.46
N SER A 352 42.64 74.71 6.75
CA SER A 352 43.28 75.69 5.86
C SER A 352 43.90 75.04 4.61
N GLU A 353 43.86 75.79 3.49
CA GLU A 353 44.30 75.43 2.13
C GLU A 353 45.73 74.86 2.06
N GLU A 354 46.61 75.24 2.98
CA GLU A 354 48.00 74.74 3.07
C GLU A 354 48.09 73.24 3.43
N GLN A 355 47.09 72.70 4.13
CA GLN A 355 47.05 71.27 4.46
C GLN A 355 46.67 70.42 3.25
N TRP A 356 45.93 70.98 2.30
CA TRP A 356 45.55 70.28 1.07
C TRP A 356 46.73 70.15 0.09
N GLU A 357 47.60 71.15 0.01
CA GLU A 357 48.77 71.11 -0.86
C GLU A 357 49.84 70.13 -0.36
N SER A 358 50.01 70.03 0.96
CA SER A 358 50.93 69.06 1.55
C SER A 358 50.45 67.61 1.39
N ILE A 359 49.14 67.38 1.34
CA ILE A 359 48.55 66.09 0.98
C ILE A 359 48.77 65.79 -0.51
N ARG A 360 48.58 66.78 -1.39
CA ARG A 360 48.76 66.61 -2.85
C ARG A 360 50.21 66.26 -3.23
N ARG A 361 51.19 66.93 -2.61
CA ARG A 361 52.63 66.61 -2.81
C ARG A 361 53.03 65.22 -2.29
N LYS A 362 52.36 64.71 -1.25
CA LYS A 362 52.63 63.35 -0.74
C LYS A 362 52.08 62.28 -1.67
N ILE A 363 50.96 62.55 -2.34
CA ILE A 363 50.36 61.64 -3.34
C ILE A 363 51.25 61.59 -4.59
N GLU A 364 51.75 62.73 -5.05
CA GLU A 364 52.60 62.82 -6.25
C GLU A 364 53.97 62.12 -6.08
N LYS A 365 54.48 62.01 -4.85
CA LYS A 365 55.70 61.23 -4.52
C LYS A 365 55.46 59.73 -4.38
N LEU A 366 54.20 59.30 -4.27
CA LEU A 366 53.82 57.90 -4.10
C LEU A 366 53.46 57.22 -5.43
N ASP A 367 53.15 57.99 -6.48
CA ASP A 367 52.67 57.51 -7.78
C ASP A 367 53.67 57.68 -8.95
N GLY A 368 54.94 57.97 -8.67
CA GLY A 368 55.99 58.11 -9.69
C GLY A 368 56.74 56.80 -10.00
N ILE A 369 56.43 56.18 -11.15
CA ILE A 369 57.33 55.32 -11.97
C ILE A 369 57.97 56.19 -13.04
#